data_AF-A0A7S4HF58-F1
#
_entry.id   AF-A0A7S4HF58-F1
#
_cell.length_a   1.000
_cell.length_b   1.000
_cell.length_c   1.000
_cell.angle_alpha   90.00
_cell.angle_beta   90.00
_cell.angle_gamma   90.00
#
_symmetry.space_group_name_H-M   'P 1'
#
loop_
_entity.id
_entity.type
_entity.pdbx_description
1 polymer ?
#
loop_
_entity_poly.entity_id
_entity_poly.type
_entity_poly.pdbx_seq_one_letter_code
_entity_poly.pdbx_strand_id
1 'polypeptide(L)'
;TAHQQLFIRHGSYLLVERAKVIVYRNFFRRVHELHPPATTKLDVKKFKKLLGVIGVEMEVDEIECVLANLIYNGYIKGYISHQHGKLVVSKDKAFPLLRDIYSD
;
A
#
# COMPACT_ATOMS: atom_id res chain seq x y z
N THR A 1 16.11 3.07 -11.97
CA THR A 1 17.02 4.21 -12.19
C THR A 1 17.10 4.70 -13.63
N ALA A 2 16.69 3.93 -14.65
CA ALA A 2 16.84 4.27 -16.07
C ALA A 2 16.38 5.68 -16.50
N HIS A 3 15.34 6.25 -15.87
CA HIS A 3 14.79 7.58 -16.22
C HIS A 3 14.93 8.64 -15.12
N GLN A 4 15.74 8.39 -14.09
CA GLN A 4 15.86 9.30 -12.95
C GLN A 4 16.38 10.69 -13.38
N GLN A 5 17.49 10.73 -14.12
CA GLN A 5 18.08 12.00 -14.59
C GLN A 5 17.14 12.79 -15.51
N LEU A 6 16.33 12.09 -16.32
CA LEU A 6 15.32 12.70 -17.18
C LEU A 6 14.26 13.43 -16.33
N PHE A 7 13.69 12.76 -15.33
CA PHE A 7 12.69 13.37 -14.46
C PHE A 7 13.24 14.47 -13.56
N ILE A 8 14.51 14.38 -13.14
CA ILE A 8 15.20 15.46 -12.41
C ILE A 8 15.30 16.68 -13.30
N ARG A 9 15.79 16.53 -14.54
CA ARG A 9 15.91 17.61 -15.50
C ARG A 9 14.56 18.27 -15.84
N HIS A 10 13.49 17.49 -15.84
CA HIS A 10 12.14 17.97 -16.10
C HIS A 10 11.43 18.52 -14.85
N GLY A 11 12.05 18.46 -13.67
CA GLY A 11 11.45 18.91 -12.41
C GLY A 11 10.31 18.03 -11.88
N SER A 12 10.09 16.84 -12.44
CA SER A 12 8.98 15.95 -12.10
C SER A 12 9.38 14.78 -11.19
N TYR A 13 10.66 14.62 -10.87
CA TYR A 13 11.17 13.48 -10.09
C TYR A 13 10.48 13.33 -8.74
N LEU A 14 10.31 14.43 -7.99
CA LEU A 14 9.64 14.40 -6.69
C LEU A 14 8.16 13.99 -6.78
N LEU A 15 7.48 14.30 -7.89
CA LEU A 15 6.10 13.85 -8.14
C LEU A 15 6.04 12.34 -8.37
N VAL A 16 7.00 11.79 -9.12
CA VAL A 16 7.13 10.34 -9.35
C VAL A 16 7.42 9.61 -8.03
N GLU A 17 8.31 10.16 -7.20
CA GLU A 17 8.58 9.64 -5.86
C GLU A 17 7.31 9.66 -4.99
N ARG A 18 6.55 10.77 -4.99
CA ARG A 18 5.29 10.87 -4.26
C ARG A 18 4.23 9.90 -4.78
N ALA A 19 4.23 9.56 -6.07
CA ALA A 19 3.29 8.58 -6.64
C ALA A 19 3.50 7.15 -6.11
N LYS A 20 4.68 6.81 -5.56
CA LYS A 20 4.95 5.48 -4.97
C LYS A 20 3.93 5.09 -3.90
N VAL A 21 3.46 6.05 -3.10
CA VAL A 21 2.43 5.78 -2.07
C VAL A 21 1.14 5.23 -2.68
N ILE A 22 0.73 5.76 -3.84
CA ILE A 22 -0.47 5.34 -4.56
C ILE A 22 -0.25 3.94 -5.16
N VAL A 23 0.96 3.65 -5.64
CA VAL A 23 1.32 2.32 -6.15
C VAL A 23 1.18 1.27 -5.04
N TYR A 24 1.76 1.50 -3.86
CA TYR A 24 1.62 0.60 -2.72
C TYR A 24 0.16 0.41 -2.29
N ARG A 25 -0.59 1.52 -2.16
CA ARG A 25 -2.04 1.47 -1.89
C ARG A 25 -2.76 0.55 -2.88
N ASN A 26 -2.50 0.71 -4.16
CA ASN A 26 -3.15 -0.07 -5.22
C ASN A 26 -2.75 -1.54 -5.21
N PHE A 27 -1.48 -1.83 -4.88
CA PHE A 27 -1.02 -3.20 -4.67
C PHE A 27 -1.81 -3.88 -3.56
N PHE A 28 -1.86 -3.30 -2.35
CA PHE A 28 -2.60 -3.89 -1.22
C PHE A 28 -4.10 -4.01 -1.49
N ARG A 29 -4.70 -3.01 -2.16
CA ARG A 29 -6.10 -3.08 -2.62
C ARG A 29 -6.32 -4.28 -3.54
N ARG A 30 -5.43 -4.47 -4.52
CA ARG A 30 -5.58 -5.57 -5.50
C ARG A 30 -5.44 -6.93 -4.82
N VAL A 31 -4.52 -7.07 -3.86
CA VAL A 31 -4.39 -8.30 -3.07
C VAL A 31 -5.65 -8.56 -2.23
N HIS A 32 -6.25 -7.51 -1.64
CA HIS A 32 -7.52 -7.63 -0.93
C HIS A 32 -8.67 -8.05 -1.85
N GLU A 33 -8.80 -7.46 -3.03
CA GLU A 33 -9.85 -7.79 -4.02
C GLU A 33 -9.73 -9.21 -4.59
N LEU A 34 -8.50 -9.73 -4.70
CA LEU A 34 -8.23 -11.10 -5.14
C LEU A 34 -8.42 -12.13 -4.01
N HIS A 35 -8.54 -11.68 -2.77
CA HIS A 35 -8.77 -12.55 -1.64
C HIS A 35 -10.24 -13.01 -1.63
N PRO A 36 -10.55 -14.24 -1.16
CA PRO A 36 -11.92 -14.73 -1.14
C PRO A 36 -12.90 -13.74 -0.50
N PRO A 37 -14.08 -13.54 -1.12
CA PRO A 37 -15.05 -12.58 -0.65
C PRO A 37 -15.44 -12.91 0.80
N ALA A 38 -15.47 -11.86 1.65
CA ALA A 38 -15.80 -11.82 3.08
C ALA A 38 -14.64 -11.77 4.10
N THR A 39 -13.37 -11.88 3.70
CA THR A 39 -12.26 -11.68 4.67
C THR A 39 -11.81 -10.22 4.75
N THR A 40 -11.92 -9.64 5.95
CA THR A 40 -11.34 -8.33 6.28
C THR A 40 -9.93 -8.42 6.86
N LYS A 41 -9.42 -9.63 7.09
CA LYS A 41 -8.16 -9.92 7.77
C LYS A 41 -7.12 -10.46 6.78
N LEU A 42 -6.20 -9.61 6.35
CA LEU A 42 -5.17 -9.93 5.37
C LEU A 42 -3.86 -10.25 6.09
N ASP A 43 -3.23 -11.37 5.73
CA ASP A 43 -1.97 -11.80 6.33
C ASP A 43 -0.80 -11.02 5.71
N VAL A 44 0.01 -10.37 6.56
CA VAL A 44 1.15 -9.55 6.12
C VAL A 44 2.21 -10.41 5.42
N LYS A 45 2.37 -11.69 5.81
CA LYS A 45 3.30 -12.60 5.14
C LYS A 45 2.90 -12.89 3.69
N LYS A 46 1.60 -12.82 3.37
CA LYS A 46 1.16 -12.92 1.97
C LYS A 46 1.61 -11.72 1.16
N PHE A 47 1.59 -10.52 1.74
CA PHE A 47 2.15 -9.35 1.08
C PHE A 47 3.64 -9.50 0.84
N LYS A 48 4.42 -9.95 1.84
CA LYS A 48 5.86 -10.24 1.68
C LYS A 48 6.12 -11.17 0.49
N LYS A 49 5.40 -12.30 0.44
CA LYS A 49 5.53 -13.27 -0.65
C LYS A 49 5.21 -12.66 -2.03
N LEU A 50 4.12 -11.90 -2.12
CA LEU A 50 3.68 -11.29 -3.39
C LEU A 50 4.61 -10.16 -3.86
N LEU A 51 5.16 -9.37 -2.92
CA LEU A 51 6.19 -8.37 -3.20
C LEU A 51 7.48 -9.04 -3.71
N GLY A 52 7.93 -10.12 -3.08
CA GLY A 52 9.10 -10.88 -3.54
C GLY A 52 8.92 -11.45 -4.95
N VAL A 53 7.71 -11.93 -5.29
CA VAL A 53 7.40 -12.41 -6.66
C VAL A 53 7.58 -11.31 -7.73
N ILE A 54 7.31 -10.05 -7.39
CA ILE A 54 7.49 -8.91 -8.30
C ILE A 54 8.89 -8.26 -8.16
N GLY A 55 9.82 -8.90 -7.44
CA GLY A 55 11.19 -8.44 -7.26
C GLY A 55 11.35 -7.29 -6.25
N VAL A 56 10.36 -7.10 -5.37
CA VAL A 56 10.41 -6.12 -4.28
C VAL A 56 10.69 -6.87 -2.97
N GLU A 57 11.96 -6.92 -2.58
CA GLU A 57 12.37 -7.51 -1.32
C GLU A 57 12.09 -6.54 -0.16
N MET A 58 11.27 -6.97 0.79
CA MET A 58 10.94 -6.22 2.00
C MET A 58 10.75 -7.15 3.18
N GLU A 59 11.23 -6.74 4.34
CA GLU A 59 10.94 -7.42 5.60
C GLU A 59 9.55 -7.08 6.15
N VAL A 60 9.08 -7.89 7.10
CA VAL A 60 7.69 -7.79 7.60
C VAL A 60 7.44 -6.44 8.28
N ASP A 61 8.40 -5.95 9.05
CA ASP A 61 8.38 -4.65 9.71
C ASP A 61 8.39 -3.48 8.70
N GLU A 62 9.13 -3.60 7.60
CA GLU A 62 9.09 -2.61 6.51
C GLU A 62 7.72 -2.56 5.85
N ILE A 63 7.08 -3.71 5.62
CA ILE A 63 5.73 -3.79 5.07
C ILE A 63 4.71 -3.20 6.05
N GLU A 64 4.83 -3.51 7.34
CA GLU A 64 3.99 -2.91 8.38
C GLU A 64 4.18 -1.40 8.45
N CYS A 65 5.39 -0.89 8.27
CA CYS A 65 5.67 0.55 8.19
C CYS A 65 4.96 1.21 6.99
N VAL A 66 5.02 0.60 5.80
CA VAL A 66 4.27 1.09 4.63
C VAL A 66 2.77 1.08 4.91
N LEU A 67 2.24 -0.01 5.46
CA LEU A 67 0.82 -0.12 5.81
C LEU A 67 0.39 0.93 6.84
N ALA A 68 1.20 1.17 7.87
CA ALA A 68 0.94 2.18 8.89
C ALA A 68 0.87 3.59 8.27
N ASN A 69 1.79 3.92 7.37
CA ASN A 69 1.75 5.18 6.63
C ASN A 69 0.51 5.31 5.74
N LEU A 70 0.08 4.21 5.10
CA LEU A 70 -1.13 4.21 4.28
C LEU A 70 -2.41 4.37 5.13
N ILE A 71 -2.44 3.80 6.33
CA ILE A 71 -3.54 3.98 7.28
C ILE A 71 -3.57 5.42 7.80
N TYR A 72 -2.42 5.94 8.25
CA TYR A 72 -2.29 7.29 8.78
C TYR A 72 -2.75 8.36 7.79
N ASN A 73 -2.38 8.21 6.51
CA ASN A 73 -2.77 9.15 5.46
C ASN A 73 -4.17 8.86 4.87
N GLY A 74 -4.95 7.95 5.44
CA GLY A 74 -6.34 7.68 5.02
C GLY A 74 -6.51 6.87 3.73
N TYR A 75 -5.41 6.38 3.13
CA TYR A 75 -5.45 5.52 1.94
C TYR A 75 -6.03 4.12 2.20
N ILE A 76 -5.94 3.66 3.46
CA ILE A 76 -6.49 2.40 3.95
C ILE A 76 -7.28 2.68 5.23
N LYS A 77 -8.54 2.24 5.27
CA LYS A 77 -9.35 2.22 6.49
C LYS A 77 -9.18 0.88 7.19
N GLY A 78 -8.42 0.86 8.28
CA GLY A 78 -8.11 -0.37 9.01
C GLY A 78 -7.07 -0.17 10.10
N TYR A 79 -6.58 -1.27 10.66
CA TYR A 79 -5.49 -1.29 11.64
C TYR A 79 -4.59 -2.51 11.43
N ILE A 80 -3.37 -2.44 11.95
CA ILE A 80 -2.42 -3.56 11.97
C ILE A 80 -2.55 -4.28 13.31
N SER A 81 -2.87 -5.57 13.26
CA SER A 81 -2.82 -6.47 14.40
C SER A 81 -1.44 -7.12 14.47
N HIS A 82 -0.46 -6.43 15.04
CA HIS A 82 0.93 -6.89 15.12
C HIS A 82 1.07 -8.30 15.71
N GLN A 83 0.37 -8.58 16.83
CA GLN A 83 0.41 -9.91 17.47
C GLN A 83 0.01 -11.06 16.54
N HIS A 84 -0.89 -10.80 15.59
CA HIS A 84 -1.38 -11.82 14.66
C HIS A 84 -0.77 -11.69 13.25
N GLY A 85 0.10 -10.69 13.02
CA GLY A 85 0.67 -10.38 11.71
C GLY A 85 -0.38 -10.11 10.64
N LYS A 86 -1.45 -9.36 10.97
CA LYS A 86 -2.55 -9.09 10.04
C LYS A 86 -2.84 -7.61 9.84
N LEU A 87 -3.14 -7.23 8.61
CA LEU A 87 -3.89 -6.02 8.30
C LEU A 87 -5.39 -6.32 8.41
N VAL A 88 -6.09 -5.60 9.29
CA VAL A 88 -7.55 -5.72 9.44
C VAL A 88 -8.19 -4.48 8.84
N VAL A 89 -8.92 -4.64 7.73
CA VAL A 89 -9.55 -3.54 6.99
C VAL A 89 -11.04 -3.40 7.31
N SER A 90 -11.59 -2.21 7.04
CA SER A 90 -13.03 -1.94 7.13
C SER A 90 -13.83 -2.85 6.19
N LYS A 91 -15.03 -3.25 6.60
CA LYS A 91 -15.99 -3.95 5.72
C LYS A 91 -16.51 -3.04 4.61
N ASP A 92 -16.66 -1.75 4.91
CA ASP A 92 -17.11 -0.74 3.95
C ASP A 92 -15.95 0.19 3.56
N LYS A 93 -15.77 0.39 2.25
CA LYS A 93 -14.75 1.29 1.67
C LYS A 93 -13.35 1.15 2.32
N ALA A 94 -12.85 -0.08 2.47
CA ALA A 94 -11.50 -0.38 2.98
C ALA A 94 -10.39 0.45 2.31
N PHE A 95 -10.55 0.72 1.01
CA PHE A 95 -9.63 1.52 0.21
C PHE A 95 -10.43 2.67 -0.44
N PRO A 96 -10.54 3.84 0.20
CA PRO A 96 -11.31 5.00 -0.31
C PRO A 96 -10.84 5.46 -1.68
N LEU A 97 -11.70 6.16 -2.45
CA LEU A 97 -11.28 6.75 -3.73
C LEU A 97 -10.24 7.85 -3.47
N LEU A 98 -9.25 7.97 -4.34
CA LEU A 98 -8.18 8.96 -4.16
C LEU A 98 -8.70 10.39 -4.09
N ARG A 99 -9.75 10.71 -4.86
CA ARG A 99 -10.40 12.04 -4.81
C ARG A 99 -10.97 12.36 -3.42
N ASP A 100 -11.48 11.34 -2.71
CA ASP A 100 -12.11 11.51 -1.40
C ASP A 100 -11.06 11.76 -0.29
N ILE A 101 -9.77 11.55 -0.57
CA ILE A 101 -8.66 11.75 0.38
C ILE A 101 -8.12 13.18 0.33
N TYR A 102 -8.22 13.85 -0.83
CA TYR A 102 -7.66 15.19 -1.05
C TYR A 102 -8.74 16.27 -1.20
N SER A 103 -9.96 16.02 -0.71
CA SER A 103 -11.09 16.95 -0.87
C SER A 103 -11.14 18.08 0.18
N ASP A 104 -10.02 18.38 0.84
CA ASP A 104 -9.85 19.53 1.75
C ASP A 104 -9.03 20.64 1.08
#